data_AF-A0A6P8GZX6-F1
#
_entry.id   AF-A0A6P8GZX6-F1
#
_cell.length_a   1.000
_cell.length_b   1.000
_cell.length_c   1.000
_cell.angle_alpha   90.00
_cell.angle_beta   90.00
_cell.angle_gamma   90.00
#
_symmetry.space_group_name_H-M   'P 1'
#
loop_
_entity.id
_entity.type
_entity.pdbx_description
1 polymer ?
#
loop_
_entity_poly.entity_id
_entity_poly.type
_entity_poly.pdbx_seq_one_letter_code
_entity_poly.pdbx_strand_id
1 'polypeptide(L)'
;MAGEKVMKNITGVYGRLFDHRSVIGGECKYFLREFEGKRKDREVERLTETQQKLHQIEDVIPKSIDQAVLLEDLKEKLKTARQSCHNILVKEEEDTHQKRREKIKEEARKDWENFQQEMIEEEEKIKKEFETEAQKLREKYGITETKKEH
;
A
#
# COMPACT_ATOMS: atom_id res chain seq x y z
N MET A 1 76.11 69.43 38.15
CA MET A 1 74.66 69.67 38.30
C MET A 1 73.86 69.66 36.98
N ALA A 2 74.38 70.13 35.84
CA ALA A 2 73.63 70.13 34.56
C ALA A 2 73.46 68.74 33.92
N GLY A 3 74.52 67.92 33.86
CA GLY A 3 74.47 66.59 33.22
C GLY A 3 73.56 65.58 33.93
N GLU A 4 73.44 65.69 35.25
CA GLU A 4 72.56 64.85 36.07
C GLU A 4 71.07 65.10 35.75
N LYS A 5 70.72 66.36 35.49
CA LYS A 5 69.37 66.78 35.10
C LYS A 5 69.01 66.26 33.70
N VAL A 6 69.97 66.26 32.78
CA VAL A 6 69.80 65.71 31.42
C VAL A 6 69.60 64.19 31.47
N MET A 7 70.42 63.46 32.22
CA MET A 7 70.24 62.02 32.40
C MET A 7 68.87 61.69 32.98
N LYS A 8 68.44 62.40 34.03
CA LYS A 8 67.11 62.17 34.64
C LYS A 8 65.96 62.38 33.66
N ASN A 9 66.08 63.39 32.79
CA ASN A 9 65.10 63.65 31.74
C ASN A 9 65.09 62.55 30.67
N ILE A 10 66.26 62.11 30.20
CA ILE A 10 66.37 61.02 29.21
C ILE A 10 65.78 59.73 29.78
N THR A 11 66.14 59.35 31.00
CA THR A 11 65.61 58.14 31.65
C THR A 11 64.09 58.25 31.89
N GLY A 12 63.59 59.45 32.22
CA GLY A 12 62.15 59.69 32.40
C GLY A 12 61.35 59.68 31.09
N VAL A 13 61.97 60.05 29.96
CA VAL A 13 61.37 59.93 28.62
C VAL A 13 61.40 58.48 28.17
N TYR A 14 62.52 57.79 28.36
CA TYR A 14 62.69 56.37 28.03
C TYR A 14 61.70 55.49 28.82
N GLY A 15 61.57 55.74 30.12
CA GLY A 15 60.60 55.03 30.95
C GLY A 15 59.16 55.23 30.50
N ARG A 16 58.79 56.38 29.92
CA ARG A 16 57.43 56.62 29.39
C ARG A 16 57.20 56.03 28.00
N LEU A 17 58.21 56.05 27.13
CA LEU A 17 58.13 55.49 25.78
C LEU A 17 58.07 53.96 25.79
N PHE A 18 58.73 53.32 26.76
CA PHE A 18 58.82 51.87 26.86
C PHE A 18 58.02 51.29 28.04
N ASP A 19 57.12 52.08 28.66
CA ASP A 19 56.17 51.53 29.64
C ASP A 19 55.02 50.78 28.95
N HIS A 20 55.31 49.54 28.58
CA HIS A 20 54.35 48.64 27.94
C HIS A 20 53.23 48.21 28.89
N ARG A 21 53.30 48.51 30.21
CA ARG A 21 52.28 48.07 31.18
C ARG A 21 50.91 48.63 30.87
N SER A 22 50.84 49.86 30.34
CA SER A 22 49.56 50.48 29.98
C SER A 22 48.90 49.78 28.77
N VAL A 23 49.70 49.41 27.77
CA VAL A 23 49.23 48.68 26.58
C VAL A 23 48.83 47.25 26.95
N ILE A 24 49.71 46.52 27.64
CA ILE A 24 49.46 45.14 28.08
C ILE A 24 48.25 45.09 29.03
N GLY A 25 48.12 46.05 29.95
CA GLY A 25 46.96 46.14 30.83
C GLY A 25 45.66 46.44 30.10
N GLY A 26 45.71 47.20 29.01
CA GLY A 26 44.58 47.43 28.10
C GLY A 26 44.17 46.16 27.38
N GLU A 27 45.13 45.47 26.77
CA GLU A 27 44.92 44.20 26.05
C GLU A 27 44.39 43.09 26.98
N CYS A 28 44.95 42.93 28.18
CA CYS A 28 44.43 41.97 29.16
C CYS A 28 42.98 42.28 29.56
N LYS A 29 42.62 43.55 29.77
CA LYS A 29 41.23 43.95 30.07
C LYS A 29 40.30 43.74 28.89
N TYR A 30 40.76 43.98 27.67
CA TYR A 30 40.01 43.72 26.45
C TYR A 30 39.75 42.22 26.28
N PHE A 31 40.79 41.40 26.45
CA PHE A 31 40.71 39.94 26.40
C PHE A 31 39.70 39.39 27.41
N LEU A 32 39.81 39.76 28.69
CA LEU A 32 38.86 39.34 29.73
C LEU A 32 37.43 39.79 29.40
N ARG A 33 37.24 41.02 28.91
CA ARG A 33 35.91 41.52 28.55
C ARG A 33 35.29 40.76 27.38
N GLU A 34 36.05 40.46 26.34
CA GLU A 34 35.55 39.74 25.17
C GLU A 34 35.28 38.27 25.47
N PHE A 35 36.20 37.59 26.18
CA PHE A 35 36.10 36.15 26.42
C PHE A 35 35.26 35.81 27.65
N GLU A 36 35.52 36.40 28.82
CA GLU A 36 34.74 36.11 30.03
C GLU A 36 33.44 36.93 30.11
N GLY A 37 33.42 38.13 29.52
CA GLY A 37 32.25 39.01 29.57
C GLY A 37 31.20 38.71 28.49
N LYS A 38 31.58 38.82 27.22
CA LYS A 38 30.64 38.70 26.08
C LYS A 38 30.40 37.28 25.61
N ARG A 39 31.45 36.44 25.57
CA ARG A 39 31.36 35.06 25.07
C ARG A 39 30.98 34.08 26.18
N LYS A 40 31.50 34.28 27.42
CA LYS A 40 31.27 33.37 28.56
C LYS A 40 31.48 31.90 28.14
N ASP A 41 30.75 31.00 28.77
CA ASP A 41 30.66 29.58 28.42
C ASP A 41 29.56 29.29 27.39
N ARG A 42 29.05 30.30 26.67
CA ARG A 42 27.92 30.12 25.74
C ARG A 42 28.20 29.08 24.65
N GLU A 43 29.45 28.96 24.24
CA GLU A 43 29.89 27.97 23.26
C GLU A 43 29.96 26.57 23.87
N VAL A 44 30.39 26.46 25.12
CA VAL A 44 30.40 25.22 25.90
C VAL A 44 28.96 24.75 26.19
N GLU A 45 28.07 25.65 26.60
CA GLU A 45 26.64 25.37 26.78
C GLU A 45 26.02 24.85 25.48
N ARG A 46 26.26 25.52 24.35
CA ARG A 46 25.77 25.07 23.04
C ARG A 46 26.31 23.70 22.64
N LEU A 47 27.59 23.42 22.87
CA LEU A 47 28.18 22.11 22.59
C LEU A 47 27.56 21.04 23.50
N THR A 48 27.34 21.35 24.77
CA THR A 48 26.70 20.46 25.74
C THR A 48 25.25 20.15 25.33
N GLU A 49 24.47 21.16 24.96
CA GLU A 49 23.10 20.99 24.46
C GLU A 49 23.07 20.13 23.18
N THR A 50 24.02 20.37 22.28
CA THR A 50 24.13 19.61 21.03
C THR A 50 24.49 18.15 21.32
N GLN A 51 25.42 17.90 22.24
CA GLN A 51 25.79 16.56 22.68
C GLN A 51 24.62 15.82 23.33
N GLN A 52 23.84 16.49 24.17
CA GLN A 52 22.63 15.90 24.76
C GLN A 52 21.60 15.49 23.70
N LYS A 53 21.35 16.35 22.69
CA LYS A 53 20.47 16.01 21.57
C LYS A 53 21.00 14.83 20.76
N LEU A 54 22.31 14.76 20.57
CA LEU A 54 22.95 13.69 19.82
C LEU A 54 22.79 12.34 20.53
N HIS A 55 22.99 12.29 21.85
CA HIS A 55 22.72 11.09 22.64
C HIS A 55 21.25 10.67 22.61
N GLN A 56 20.31 11.63 22.69
CA GLN A 56 18.88 11.31 22.55
C GLN A 56 18.57 10.68 21.18
N ILE A 57 19.16 11.21 20.10
CA ILE A 57 18.99 10.68 18.75
C ILE A 57 19.62 9.29 18.64
N GLU A 58 20.80 9.08 19.21
CA GLU A 58 21.51 7.81 19.24
C GLU A 58 20.71 6.70 19.94
N ASP A 59 19.95 7.05 20.99
CA ASP A 59 19.06 6.11 21.68
C ASP A 59 17.74 5.85 20.94
N VAL A 60 17.23 6.85 20.21
CA VAL A 60 15.91 6.77 19.54
C VAL A 60 16.00 6.07 18.18
N ILE A 61 17.06 6.32 17.40
CA ILE A 61 17.22 5.75 16.06
C ILE A 61 17.15 4.21 16.05
N PRO A 62 17.89 3.48 16.91
CA PRO A 62 17.83 2.02 16.92
C PRO A 62 16.42 1.50 17.22
N LYS A 63 15.72 2.12 18.18
CA LYS A 63 14.34 1.75 18.54
C LYS A 63 13.38 1.97 17.37
N SER A 64 13.55 3.06 16.62
CA SER A 64 12.74 3.32 15.42
C SER A 64 13.03 2.33 14.29
N ILE A 65 14.28 1.87 14.14
CA ILE A 65 14.64 0.83 13.17
C ILE A 65 13.97 -0.51 13.55
N ASP A 66 14.06 -0.90 14.82
CA ASP A 66 13.41 -2.14 15.30
C ASP A 66 11.89 -2.11 15.08
N GLN A 67 11.26 -0.95 15.32
CA GLN A 67 9.84 -0.73 15.04
C GLN A 67 9.51 -0.75 13.54
N ALA A 68 10.41 -0.27 12.69
CA ALA A 68 10.22 -0.31 11.23
C ALA A 68 10.20 -1.74 10.68
N VAL A 69 11.04 -2.63 11.22
CA VAL A 69 11.02 -4.05 10.86
C VAL A 69 9.67 -4.69 11.21
N LEU A 70 9.14 -4.41 12.39
CA LEU A 70 7.81 -4.89 12.81
C LEU A 70 6.68 -4.41 11.90
N LEU A 71 6.80 -3.20 11.32
CA LEU A 71 5.81 -2.67 10.37
C LEU A 71 5.82 -3.43 9.04
N GLU A 72 6.98 -3.89 8.58
CA GLU A 72 7.10 -4.71 7.37
C GLU A 72 6.37 -6.06 7.56
N ASP A 73 6.61 -6.74 8.68
CA ASP A 73 5.91 -7.98 9.05
C ASP A 73 4.39 -7.77 9.15
N LEU A 74 3.96 -6.66 9.76
CA LEU A 74 2.54 -6.33 9.90
C LEU A 74 1.89 -6.07 8.54
N LYS A 75 2.60 -5.40 7.63
CA LYS A 75 2.15 -5.18 6.24
C LYS A 75 1.99 -6.48 5.48
N GLU A 76 2.90 -7.44 5.63
CA GLU A 76 2.76 -8.77 5.01
C GLU A 76 1.58 -9.56 5.56
N LYS A 77 1.40 -9.56 6.88
CA LYS A 77 0.24 -10.19 7.54
C LYS A 77 -1.07 -9.58 7.06
N LEU A 78 -1.14 -8.25 6.95
CA LEU A 78 -2.31 -7.54 6.45
C LEU A 78 -2.59 -7.89 4.99
N LYS A 79 -1.55 -7.97 4.15
CA LYS A 79 -1.69 -8.36 2.74
C LYS A 79 -2.24 -9.78 2.62
N THR A 80 -1.75 -10.70 3.45
CA THR A 80 -2.22 -12.09 3.50
C THR A 80 -3.68 -12.17 3.95
N ALA A 81 -4.04 -11.47 5.04
CA ALA A 81 -5.42 -11.41 5.53
C ALA A 81 -6.37 -10.84 4.46
N ARG A 82 -5.95 -9.77 3.76
CA ARG A 82 -6.71 -9.18 2.65
C ARG A 82 -6.95 -10.19 1.54
N GLN A 83 -5.93 -10.94 1.14
CA GLN A 83 -6.06 -11.95 0.10
C GLN A 83 -6.99 -13.08 0.53
N SER A 84 -6.92 -13.52 1.78
CA SER A 84 -7.85 -14.52 2.33
C SER A 84 -9.30 -14.05 2.29
N CYS A 85 -9.57 -12.81 2.72
CA CYS A 85 -10.91 -12.23 2.64
C CYS A 85 -11.40 -12.13 1.19
N HIS A 86 -10.54 -11.71 0.27
CA HIS A 86 -10.88 -11.66 -1.15
C HIS A 86 -11.20 -13.06 -1.72
N ASN A 87 -10.41 -14.07 -1.37
CA ASN A 87 -10.66 -15.45 -1.81
C ASN A 87 -11.97 -16.01 -1.24
N ILE A 88 -12.35 -15.64 -0.02
CA ILE A 88 -13.64 -16.02 0.58
C ILE A 88 -14.77 -15.37 -0.22
N LEU A 89 -14.67 -14.07 -0.49
CA LEU A 89 -15.69 -13.33 -1.23
C LEU A 89 -15.85 -13.87 -2.66
N VAL A 90 -14.75 -14.15 -3.36
CA VAL A 90 -14.77 -14.77 -4.69
C VAL A 90 -15.39 -16.17 -4.63
N LYS A 91 -15.11 -16.97 -3.59
CA LYS A 91 -15.75 -18.29 -3.42
C LYS A 91 -17.24 -18.20 -3.09
N GLU A 92 -17.70 -17.12 -2.44
CA GLU A 92 -19.12 -16.86 -2.20
C GLU A 92 -19.82 -16.39 -3.47
N GLU A 93 -19.16 -15.57 -4.30
CA GLU A 93 -19.67 -15.09 -5.60
C GLU A 93 -19.62 -16.16 -6.69
N GLU A 94 -18.59 -17.01 -6.68
CA GLU A 94 -18.53 -18.22 -7.50
C GLU A 94 -19.58 -19.18 -6.99
N ASP A 95 -20.79 -19.05 -7.53
CA ASP A 95 -21.89 -19.98 -7.32
C ASP A 95 -21.42 -21.37 -7.81
N THR A 96 -20.82 -22.13 -6.90
CA THR A 96 -20.24 -23.46 -7.13
C THR A 96 -21.25 -24.43 -7.72
N HIS A 97 -22.54 -24.13 -7.58
CA HIS A 97 -23.63 -24.88 -8.16
C HIS A 97 -24.13 -24.32 -9.48
N GLN A 98 -23.72 -23.14 -9.93
CA GLN A 98 -24.12 -22.60 -11.22
C GLN A 98 -23.71 -23.50 -12.38
N LYS A 99 -22.43 -23.91 -12.44
CA LYS A 99 -21.96 -24.88 -13.46
C LYS A 99 -22.69 -26.22 -13.36
N ARG A 100 -22.96 -26.70 -12.13
CA ARG A 100 -23.72 -27.93 -11.89
C ARG A 100 -25.18 -27.80 -12.35
N ARG A 101 -25.83 -26.67 -12.06
CA ARG A 101 -27.22 -26.37 -12.46
C ARG A 101 -27.34 -26.21 -13.97
N GLU A 102 -26.36 -25.58 -14.62
CA GLU A 102 -26.30 -25.47 -16.08
C GLU A 102 -26.18 -26.85 -16.73
N LYS A 103 -25.31 -27.73 -16.19
CA LYS A 103 -25.20 -29.11 -16.68
C LYS A 103 -26.50 -29.90 -16.53
N ILE A 104 -27.15 -29.81 -15.36
CA ILE A 104 -28.46 -30.46 -15.11
C ILE A 104 -29.53 -29.93 -16.06
N LYS A 105 -29.55 -28.61 -16.33
CA LYS A 105 -30.48 -28.01 -17.30
C LYS A 105 -30.25 -28.53 -18.72
N GLU A 106 -29.00 -28.72 -19.12
CA GLU A 106 -28.67 -29.24 -20.45
C GLU A 106 -29.03 -30.72 -20.60
N GLU A 107 -28.80 -31.54 -19.57
CA GLU A 107 -29.22 -32.95 -19.53
C GLU A 107 -30.75 -33.06 -19.61
N ALA A 108 -31.47 -32.34 -18.75
CA ALA A 108 -32.94 -32.33 -18.77
C ALA A 108 -33.52 -31.86 -20.11
N ARG A 109 -32.85 -30.92 -20.78
CA ARG A 109 -33.24 -30.46 -22.12
C ARG A 109 -33.08 -31.55 -23.18
N LYS A 110 -31.97 -32.30 -23.16
CA LYS A 110 -31.75 -33.43 -24.08
C LYS A 110 -32.77 -34.54 -23.83
N ASP A 111 -33.05 -34.85 -22.58
CA ASP A 111 -34.07 -35.84 -22.21
C ASP A 111 -35.46 -35.42 -22.70
N TRP A 112 -35.79 -34.12 -22.58
CA TRP A 112 -37.04 -33.58 -23.11
C TRP A 112 -37.11 -33.63 -24.64
N GLU A 113 -36.04 -33.28 -25.34
CA GLU A 113 -35.97 -33.36 -26.81
C GLU A 113 -36.14 -34.80 -27.29
N ASN A 114 -35.51 -35.77 -26.62
CA ASN A 114 -35.69 -37.20 -26.92
C ASN A 114 -37.13 -37.65 -26.69
N PHE A 115 -37.73 -37.29 -25.54
CA PHE A 115 -39.12 -37.62 -25.23
C PHE A 115 -40.10 -37.04 -26.24
N GLN A 116 -39.89 -35.78 -26.67
CA GLN A 116 -40.73 -35.15 -27.71
C GLN A 116 -40.62 -35.92 -29.04
N GLN A 117 -39.44 -36.37 -29.41
CA GLN A 117 -39.24 -37.15 -30.62
C GLN A 117 -39.93 -38.51 -30.54
N GLU A 118 -39.81 -39.22 -29.41
CA GLU A 118 -40.53 -40.48 -29.16
C GLU A 118 -42.06 -40.29 -29.26
N MET A 119 -42.60 -39.21 -28.68
CA MET A 119 -44.03 -38.90 -28.77
C MET A 119 -44.50 -38.61 -30.19
N ILE A 120 -43.69 -37.89 -30.98
CA ILE A 120 -43.99 -37.64 -32.41
C ILE A 120 -44.00 -38.97 -33.18
N GLU A 121 -43.04 -39.85 -32.94
CA GLU A 121 -42.98 -41.17 -33.58
C GLU A 121 -44.17 -42.05 -33.21
N GLU A 122 -44.61 -42.03 -31.95
CA GLU A 122 -45.83 -42.73 -31.51
C GLU A 122 -47.08 -42.14 -32.17
N GLU A 123 -47.21 -40.82 -32.24
CA GLU A 123 -48.32 -40.16 -32.91
C GLU A 123 -48.38 -40.54 -34.40
N GLU A 124 -47.23 -40.58 -35.09
CA GLU A 124 -47.15 -41.04 -36.48
C GLU A 124 -47.54 -42.51 -36.65
N LYS A 125 -47.14 -43.39 -35.72
CA LYS A 125 -47.53 -44.81 -35.74
C LYS A 125 -49.04 -44.94 -35.59
N ILE A 126 -49.62 -44.25 -34.61
CA ILE A 126 -51.08 -44.26 -34.36
C ILE A 126 -51.82 -43.72 -35.60
N LYS A 127 -51.35 -42.64 -36.22
CA LYS A 127 -51.93 -42.11 -37.46
C LYS A 127 -51.89 -43.13 -38.61
N LYS A 128 -50.74 -43.80 -38.80
CA LYS A 128 -50.61 -44.85 -39.84
C LYS A 128 -51.52 -46.04 -39.55
N GLU A 129 -51.57 -46.51 -38.30
CA GLU A 129 -52.48 -47.59 -37.91
C GLU A 129 -53.94 -47.20 -38.18
N PHE A 130 -54.35 -46.01 -37.74
CA PHE A 130 -55.68 -45.47 -38.00
C PHE A 130 -55.99 -45.35 -39.49
N GLU A 131 -55.06 -44.84 -40.32
CA GLU A 131 -55.22 -44.76 -41.78
C GLU A 131 -55.36 -46.14 -42.41
N THR A 132 -54.57 -47.12 -41.99
CA THR A 132 -54.66 -48.49 -42.52
C THR A 132 -55.96 -49.18 -42.11
N GLU A 133 -56.43 -48.98 -40.88
CA GLU A 133 -57.72 -49.49 -40.43
C GLU A 133 -58.89 -48.79 -41.15
N ALA A 134 -58.82 -47.46 -41.30
CA ALA A 134 -59.78 -46.68 -42.05
C ALA A 134 -59.83 -47.13 -43.52
N GLN A 135 -58.69 -47.45 -44.14
CA GLN A 135 -58.62 -47.98 -45.49
C GLN A 135 -59.23 -49.39 -45.58
N LYS A 136 -58.90 -50.29 -44.65
CA LYS A 136 -59.53 -51.63 -44.57
C LYS A 136 -61.05 -51.53 -44.40
N LEU A 137 -61.53 -50.58 -43.59
CA LEU A 137 -62.96 -50.29 -43.44
C LEU A 137 -63.56 -49.75 -44.75
N ARG A 138 -62.90 -48.80 -45.43
CA ARG A 138 -63.35 -48.27 -46.74
C ARG A 138 -63.44 -49.35 -47.81
N GLU A 139 -62.46 -50.25 -47.87
CA GLU A 139 -62.44 -51.39 -48.79
C GLU A 139 -63.55 -52.41 -48.46
N LYS A 140 -63.74 -52.73 -47.18
CA LYS A 140 -64.78 -53.68 -46.72
C LYS A 140 -66.21 -53.18 -46.99
N TYR A 141 -66.44 -51.87 -46.93
CA TYR A 141 -67.75 -51.26 -47.17
C TYR A 141 -67.89 -50.61 -48.56
N GLY A 142 -66.90 -50.73 -49.44
CA GLY A 142 -66.98 -50.31 -50.84
C GLY A 142 -67.15 -48.80 -51.08
N ILE A 143 -66.64 -47.94 -50.18
CA ILE A 143 -66.78 -46.48 -50.29
C ILE A 143 -65.54 -45.91 -50.98
N THR A 144 -65.58 -45.77 -52.31
CA THR A 144 -64.65 -44.89 -53.04
C THR A 144 -65.14 -43.45 -52.92
N GLU A 145 -64.34 -42.56 -52.34
CA GLU A 145 -64.64 -41.12 -52.32
C GLU A 145 -64.81 -40.62 -53.76
N THR A 146 -66.03 -40.16 -54.08
CA THR A 146 -66.24 -39.24 -55.19
C THR A 146 -65.38 -38.01 -54.96
N LYS A 147 -64.41 -37.78 -55.86
CA LYS A 147 -63.81 -36.47 -56.07
C LYS A 147 -64.92 -35.41 -56.09
N LYS A 148 -64.81 -34.39 -55.24
CA LYS A 148 -65.47 -33.10 -55.51
C LYS A 148 -64.39 -32.11 -55.90
N GLU A 149 -64.35 -31.86 -57.20
CA GLU A 149 -63.91 -30.59 -57.77
C GLU A 149 -64.79 -29.48 -57.19
N HIS A 150 -64.17 -28.48 -56.57
CA HIS A 150 -64.43 -27.04 -56.74
C HIS A 150 -63.43 -26.23 -55.90
#